data_AF-A0A5Y2LWK7-F1
#
_entry.id   AF-A0A5Y2LWK7-F1
#
_cell.length_a   1.000
_cell.length_b   1.000
_cell.length_c   1.000
_cell.angle_alpha   90.00
_cell.angle_beta   90.00
_cell.angle_gamma   90.00
#
_symmetry.space_group_name_H-M   'P 1'
#
loop_
_entity.id
_entity.type
_entity.pdbx_description
1 polymer ?
#
loop_
_entity_poly.entity_id
_entity_poly.type
_entity_poly.pdbx_seq_one_letter_code
_entity_poly.pdbx_strand_id
1 'polypeptide(L)'
;MHLWWFRSNNFTGAGRPRKGDVMDKNELIAAIQAAGQRLGRDVDVQGSKAELEIRLHELQDELGSVYETGGELHSSSGADGLARGDGHSRVVRVVVAQTLHLNVLNAGIWRADIVNAGETAHIAAEVARELQDVGLVSVC
;
A
#
# COMPACT_ATOMS: atom_id res chain seq x y z
N MET A 1 -1.89 -46.41 2.01
CA MET A 1 -2.96 -46.63 1.02
C MET A 1 -4.28 -46.56 1.78
N HIS A 2 -4.88 -45.37 1.83
CA HIS A 2 -6.17 -45.06 1.20
C HIS A 2 -7.34 -45.88 1.77
N LEU A 3 -8.08 -45.28 2.72
CA LEU A 3 -9.51 -45.51 2.85
C LEU A 3 -10.26 -44.18 2.74
N TRP A 4 -11.10 -44.18 1.73
CA TRP A 4 -12.06 -43.16 1.33
C TRP A 4 -13.19 -43.03 2.35
N TRP A 5 -13.67 -41.80 2.53
CA TRP A 5 -15.08 -41.56 2.85
C TRP A 5 -15.65 -40.61 1.80
N PHE A 6 -16.74 -41.07 1.19
CA PHE A 6 -17.54 -40.45 0.14
C PHE A 6 -18.76 -39.81 0.81
N ARG A 7 -19.11 -38.55 0.52
CA ARG A 7 -20.52 -38.13 0.50
C ARG A 7 -20.76 -36.87 -0.34
N SER A 8 -21.54 -37.10 -1.39
CA SER A 8 -22.30 -36.21 -2.28
C SER A 8 -22.98 -35.02 -1.58
N ASN A 9 -23.23 -33.90 -2.28
CA ASN A 9 -24.40 -33.75 -3.17
C ASN A 9 -24.46 -32.35 -3.84
N ASN A 10 -24.90 -32.37 -5.11
CA ASN A 10 -25.30 -31.29 -6.00
C ASN A 10 -25.94 -30.02 -5.37
N PHE A 11 -25.59 -28.85 -5.93
CA PHE A 11 -26.61 -27.91 -6.40
C PHE A 11 -26.09 -27.06 -7.58
N THR A 12 -26.65 -27.33 -8.76
CA THR A 12 -26.59 -26.47 -9.94
C THR A 12 -27.54 -25.30 -9.71
N GLY A 13 -27.06 -24.07 -9.79
CA GLY A 13 -27.91 -22.89 -9.64
C GLY A 13 -27.20 -21.62 -10.07
N ALA A 14 -27.48 -21.17 -11.29
CA ALA A 14 -27.13 -19.85 -11.77
C ALA A 14 -27.74 -18.78 -10.85
N GLY A 15 -26.90 -18.22 -9.99
CA GLY A 15 -27.21 -17.03 -9.20
C GLY A 15 -25.96 -16.18 -9.18
N ARG A 16 -25.98 -15.04 -9.86
CA ARG A 16 -24.92 -14.03 -9.76
C ARG A 16 -24.65 -13.77 -8.27
N PRO A 17 -23.43 -13.99 -7.75
CA PRO A 17 -23.09 -13.45 -6.45
C PRO A 17 -22.83 -11.95 -6.64
N ARG A 18 -23.87 -11.14 -6.46
CA ARG A 18 -23.67 -9.80 -5.92
C ARG A 18 -23.65 -9.95 -4.41
N LYS A 19 -22.47 -10.24 -3.87
CA LYS A 19 -22.24 -10.29 -2.43
C LYS A 19 -20.93 -9.58 -2.18
N GLY A 20 -21.03 -8.33 -1.72
CA GLY A 20 -19.91 -7.68 -1.05
C GLY A 20 -19.44 -8.57 0.10
N ASP A 21 -18.13 -8.77 0.10
CA ASP A 21 -17.26 -8.90 1.27
C ASP A 21 -17.66 -9.86 2.38
N VAL A 22 -17.63 -11.16 2.09
CA VAL A 22 -17.12 -12.16 3.06
C VAL A 22 -16.57 -13.34 2.25
N MET A 23 -15.29 -13.34 1.87
CA MET A 23 -14.67 -14.54 1.27
C MET A 23 -14.77 -15.71 2.26
N ASP A 24 -15.19 -16.88 1.80
CA ASP A 24 -15.22 -18.07 2.64
C ASP A 24 -13.79 -18.60 2.88
N LYS A 25 -13.57 -19.27 4.02
CA LYS A 25 -12.23 -19.78 4.40
C LYS A 25 -11.61 -20.63 3.29
N ASN A 26 -12.42 -21.40 2.58
CA ASN A 26 -11.94 -22.26 1.50
C ASN A 26 -11.54 -21.48 0.24
N GLU A 27 -12.21 -20.36 -0.04
CA GLU A 27 -11.84 -19.46 -1.14
C GLU A 27 -10.54 -18.70 -0.82
N LEU A 28 -10.37 -18.28 0.43
CA LEU A 28 -9.12 -17.68 0.92
C LEU A 28 -7.95 -18.65 0.77
N ILE A 29 -8.13 -19.92 1.16
CA ILE A 29 -7.12 -20.96 1.00
C ILE A 29 -6.76 -21.15 -0.49
N ALA A 30 -7.76 -21.20 -1.37
CA ALA A 30 -7.52 -21.34 -2.81
C ALA A 30 -6.79 -20.13 -3.40
N ALA A 31 -7.15 -18.92 -2.99
CA ALA A 31 -6.51 -17.68 -3.43
C ALA A 31 -5.06 -17.59 -2.94
N ILE A 32 -4.78 -17.97 -1.69
CA ILE A 32 -3.42 -18.02 -1.13
C ILE A 32 -2.57 -19.02 -1.91
N GLN A 33 -3.07 -20.24 -2.13
CA GLN A 33 -2.33 -21.25 -2.91
C GLN A 33 -2.07 -20.81 -4.35
N ALA A 34 -3.02 -20.13 -4.98
CA ALA A 34 -2.83 -19.57 -6.32
C ALA A 34 -1.76 -18.47 -6.32
N ALA A 35 -1.76 -17.60 -5.30
CA ALA A 35 -0.75 -16.55 -5.14
C ALA A 35 0.65 -17.14 -4.87
N GLY A 36 0.77 -18.11 -3.97
CA GLY A 36 2.02 -18.82 -3.68
C GLY A 36 2.59 -19.52 -4.92
N GLN A 37 1.75 -20.21 -5.70
CA GLN A 37 2.18 -20.80 -6.97
C GLN A 37 2.72 -19.77 -7.96
N ARG A 38 2.09 -18.59 -8.06
CA ARG A 38 2.59 -17.50 -8.93
C ARG A 38 3.94 -16.95 -8.46
N LEU A 39 4.19 -16.96 -7.16
CA LEU A 39 5.48 -16.59 -6.55
C LEU A 39 6.50 -17.75 -6.55
N GLY A 40 6.10 -18.96 -6.98
CA GLY A 40 6.95 -20.15 -6.97
C GLY A 40 7.28 -20.67 -5.56
N ARG A 41 6.41 -20.41 -4.58
CA ARG A 41 6.62 -20.76 -3.16
C ARG A 41 5.46 -21.55 -2.60
N ASP A 42 5.77 -22.57 -1.79
CA ASP A 42 4.78 -23.27 -0.99
C ASP A 42 4.29 -22.38 0.15
N VAL A 43 2.98 -22.18 0.22
CA VAL A 43 2.34 -21.27 1.16
C VAL A 43 1.49 -22.08 2.13
N ASP A 44 1.81 -21.94 3.41
CA ASP A 44 1.06 -22.62 4.45
C ASP A 44 -0.32 -21.96 4.61
N VAL A 45 -1.35 -22.78 4.57
CA VAL A 45 -2.76 -22.39 4.68
C VAL A 45 -3.38 -22.89 5.99
N GLN A 46 -2.54 -23.24 6.97
CA GLN A 46 -2.98 -23.63 8.29
C GLN A 46 -3.19 -22.38 9.14
N GLY A 47 -4.43 -22.10 9.48
CA GLY A 47 -4.75 -20.92 10.28
C GLY A 47 -6.24 -20.67 10.45
N SER A 48 -6.55 -19.66 11.25
CA SER A 48 -7.90 -19.10 11.35
C SER A 48 -8.22 -18.27 10.11
N LYS A 49 -9.52 -18.01 9.86
CA LYS A 49 -9.95 -17.23 8.69
C LYS A 49 -9.23 -15.88 8.60
N ALA A 50 -9.15 -15.14 9.70
CA ALA A 50 -8.45 -13.87 9.77
C ALA A 50 -6.95 -13.95 9.43
N GLU A 51 -6.30 -15.05 9.80
CA GLU A 51 -4.87 -15.26 9.52
C GLU A 51 -4.63 -15.54 8.03
N LEU A 52 -5.56 -16.24 7.39
CA LEU A 52 -5.56 -16.45 5.94
C LEU A 52 -5.86 -15.15 5.19
N GLU A 53 -6.76 -14.31 5.68
CA GLU A 53 -7.05 -12.99 5.09
C GLU A 53 -5.81 -12.09 5.09
N ILE A 54 -5.07 -12.03 6.21
CA ILE A 54 -3.81 -11.29 6.31
C ILE A 54 -2.77 -11.86 5.34
N ARG A 55 -2.59 -13.18 5.33
CA ARG A 55 -1.59 -13.83 4.48
C ARG A 55 -1.89 -13.67 2.98
N LEU A 56 -3.17 -13.72 2.61
CA LEU A 56 -3.61 -13.45 1.25
C LEU A 56 -3.32 -12.00 0.86
N HIS A 57 -3.53 -11.06 1.77
CA HIS A 57 -3.23 -9.66 1.56
C HIS A 57 -1.74 -9.42 1.32
N GLU A 58 -0.87 -9.98 2.17
CA GLU A 58 0.59 -9.88 2.02
C GLU A 58 1.07 -10.45 0.67
N LEU A 59 0.60 -11.64 0.30
CA LEU A 59 0.97 -12.26 -0.98
C LEU A 59 0.46 -11.48 -2.20
N GLN A 60 -0.69 -10.83 -2.09
CA GLN A 60 -1.23 -9.97 -3.15
C GLN A 60 -0.47 -8.64 -3.27
N ASP A 61 -0.02 -8.08 -2.15
CA ASP A 61 0.85 -6.90 -2.13
C ASP A 61 2.18 -7.21 -2.83
N GLU A 62 2.80 -8.35 -2.48
CA GLU A 62 4.02 -8.84 -3.14
C GLU A 62 3.83 -9.11 -4.64
N LEU A 63 2.66 -9.60 -5.05
CA LEU A 63 2.33 -9.82 -6.46
C LEU A 63 2.03 -8.55 -7.26
N GLY A 64 2.05 -7.37 -6.62
CA GLY A 64 1.76 -6.10 -7.26
C GLY A 64 0.27 -5.92 -7.51
N SER A 65 -0.47 -5.73 -6.42
CA SER A 65 -1.79 -5.08 -6.32
C SER A 65 -2.68 -5.13 -7.58
N VAL A 66 -3.49 -6.18 -7.68
CA VAL A 66 -4.73 -6.18 -8.49
C VAL A 66 -5.86 -6.67 -7.60
N TYR A 67 -6.23 -5.87 -6.60
CA TYR A 67 -7.63 -5.86 -6.15
C TYR A 67 -8.00 -4.43 -5.73
N GLU A 68 -8.69 -3.71 -6.61
CA GLU A 68 -9.46 -2.52 -6.24
C GLU A 68 -10.81 -2.96 -5.68
N THR A 69 -11.02 -2.74 -4.38
CA THR A 69 -12.30 -2.62 -3.65
C THR A 69 -11.89 -2.45 -2.19
N GLY A 70 -12.15 -1.34 -1.48
CA GLY A 70 -13.22 -0.37 -1.59
C GLY A 70 -13.87 -0.26 -0.22
N GLY A 71 -13.31 0.59 0.67
CA GLY A 71 -14.01 1.07 1.88
C GLY A 71 -13.29 0.88 3.22
N GLU A 72 -12.57 1.94 3.62
CA GLU A 72 -12.69 2.58 4.93
C GLU A 72 -12.41 1.78 6.23
N LEU A 73 -11.22 2.01 6.79
CA LEU A 73 -10.94 2.45 8.18
C LEU A 73 -9.59 1.91 8.70
N HIS A 74 -8.49 2.28 8.05
CA HIS A 74 -7.19 2.38 8.73
C HIS A 74 -6.60 3.76 8.46
N SER A 75 -7.36 4.80 8.79
CA SER A 75 -6.88 6.18 8.90
C SER A 75 -6.17 6.36 10.24
N SER A 76 -4.93 5.89 10.33
CA SER A 76 -3.95 6.42 11.29
C SER A 76 -2.57 5.83 11.02
N SER A 77 -1.91 6.33 9.97
CA SER A 77 -0.57 6.91 10.09
C SER A 77 -0.16 7.52 8.76
N GLY A 78 0.06 8.84 8.76
CA GLY A 78 0.67 9.56 7.64
C GLY A 78 -0.31 10.02 6.57
N ALA A 79 -1.32 10.81 6.96
CA ALA A 79 -1.80 11.80 6.03
C ALA A 79 -0.62 12.74 5.70
N ASP A 80 -0.14 12.71 4.48
CA ASP A 80 -0.08 13.95 3.72
C ASP A 80 -0.45 13.63 2.28
N GLY A 81 -1.57 14.21 1.87
CA GLY A 81 -2.10 14.02 0.54
C GLY A 81 -1.03 14.43 -0.46
N LEU A 82 -0.98 13.72 -1.58
CA LEU A 82 -0.57 14.31 -2.83
C LEU A 82 -1.57 15.42 -3.14
N ALA A 83 -1.44 16.54 -2.42
CA ALA A 83 -1.97 17.82 -2.78
C ALA A 83 -1.33 18.10 -4.13
N ARG A 84 -2.08 17.76 -5.16
CA ARG A 84 -2.02 18.43 -6.44
C ARG A 84 -2.32 19.89 -6.11
N GLY A 85 -1.28 20.59 -5.68
CA GLY A 85 -1.30 21.98 -5.26
C GLY A 85 -1.54 22.83 -6.48
N ASP A 86 -2.80 22.89 -6.89
CA ASP A 86 -3.31 24.02 -7.64
C ASP A 86 -3.47 25.17 -6.63
N GLY A 87 -2.34 25.81 -6.37
CA GLY A 87 -2.17 26.85 -5.39
C GLY A 87 -0.73 27.27 -5.52
N HIS A 88 -0.48 28.56 -5.71
CA HIS A 88 0.87 29.10 -5.83
C HIS A 88 1.62 28.93 -4.49
N SER A 89 1.98 27.70 -4.12
CA SER A 89 2.79 27.40 -2.95
C SER A 89 4.14 28.02 -3.21
N ARG A 90 4.38 29.14 -2.53
CA ARG A 90 5.63 29.89 -2.60
C ARG A 90 6.78 28.90 -2.46
N VAL A 91 7.63 28.82 -3.48
CA VAL A 91 8.77 27.92 -3.49
C VAL A 91 9.91 28.56 -2.71
N VAL A 92 10.51 27.80 -1.80
CA VAL A 92 11.66 28.25 -1.02
C VAL A 92 12.84 27.31 -1.23
N ARG A 93 14.04 27.87 -1.16
CA ARG A 93 15.28 27.11 -1.14
C ARG A 93 15.60 26.77 0.30
N VAL A 94 15.89 25.49 0.55
CA VAL A 94 16.33 25.00 1.86
C VAL A 94 17.61 24.20 1.73
N VAL A 95 18.42 24.17 2.79
CA VAL A 95 19.50 23.19 2.99
C VAL A 95 18.97 22.11 3.92
N VAL A 96 19.10 20.84 3.53
CA VAL A 96 18.66 19.73 4.39
C VAL A 96 19.77 19.36 5.39
N ALA A 97 19.41 19.13 6.65
CA ALA A 97 20.36 18.74 7.70
C ALA A 97 20.72 17.24 7.63
N GLN A 98 19.85 16.43 7.05
CA GLN A 98 19.99 14.98 6.89
C GLN A 98 19.41 14.51 5.55
N THR A 99 19.65 13.25 5.17
CA THR A 99 19.05 12.68 3.95
C THR A 99 17.55 12.51 4.12
N LEU A 100 16.76 13.14 3.23
CA LEU A 100 15.31 13.18 3.28
C LEU A 100 14.69 12.86 1.92
N HIS A 101 13.54 12.19 1.94
CA HIS A 101 12.69 12.02 0.77
C HIS A 101 11.70 13.19 0.73
N LEU A 102 11.86 14.10 -0.22
CA LEU A 102 11.10 15.33 -0.31
C LEU A 102 10.44 15.46 -1.68
N ASN A 103 9.27 16.11 -1.72
CA ASN A 103 8.72 16.58 -2.99
C ASN A 103 9.45 17.87 -3.39
N VAL A 104 10.31 17.78 -4.38
CA VAL A 104 11.17 18.87 -4.84
C VAL A 104 10.73 19.39 -6.20
N LEU A 105 10.85 20.71 -6.39
CA LEU A 105 10.65 21.32 -7.69
C LEU A 105 11.95 21.22 -8.49
N ASN A 106 11.95 20.40 -9.54
CA ASN A 106 13.06 20.28 -10.46
C ASN A 106 12.60 20.53 -11.90
N ALA A 107 13.26 21.44 -12.61
CA ALA A 107 12.92 21.82 -13.99
C ALA A 107 11.43 22.18 -14.18
N GLY A 108 10.81 22.80 -13.17
CA GLY A 108 9.38 23.17 -13.21
C GLY A 108 8.41 22.02 -12.90
N ILE A 109 8.91 20.83 -12.56
CA ILE A 109 8.11 19.65 -12.25
C ILE A 109 8.33 19.28 -10.77
N TRP A 110 7.23 19.11 -10.04
CA TRP A 110 7.25 18.57 -8.69
C TRP A 110 7.39 17.05 -8.74
N ARG A 111 8.40 16.51 -8.05
CA ARG A 111 8.60 15.07 -7.93
C ARG A 111 9.21 14.72 -6.58
N ALA A 112 8.85 13.53 -6.08
CA ALA A 112 9.55 12.94 -4.95
C ALA A 112 10.98 12.57 -5.36
N ASP A 113 11.96 13.09 -4.62
CA ASP A 113 13.38 12.88 -4.86
C ASP A 113 14.11 12.75 -3.50
N ILE A 114 15.32 12.22 -3.52
CA ILE A 114 16.12 12.02 -2.31
C ILE A 114 17.17 13.14 -2.25
N VAL A 115 17.10 13.96 -1.22
CA VAL A 115 18.03 15.08 -1.00
C VAL A 115 18.98 14.69 0.12
N ASN A 116 20.28 14.67 -0.16
CA ASN A 116 21.28 14.26 0.83
C ASN A 116 21.62 15.39 1.80
N ALA A 117 22.07 15.02 3.00
CA ALA A 117 22.52 15.98 4.02
C ALA A 117 23.48 17.04 3.45
N GLY A 118 23.17 18.32 3.69
CA GLY A 118 23.95 19.46 3.20
C GLY A 118 23.58 19.94 1.79
N GLU A 119 22.75 19.20 1.04
CA GLU A 119 22.31 19.64 -0.29
C GLU A 119 21.18 20.68 -0.19
N THR A 120 21.06 21.48 -1.26
CA THR A 120 19.97 22.45 -1.39
C THR A 120 18.83 21.90 -2.25
N ALA A 121 17.59 22.09 -1.80
CA ALA A 121 16.40 21.72 -2.55
C ALA A 121 15.39 22.87 -2.61
N HIS A 122 14.55 22.86 -3.65
CA HIS A 122 13.40 23.72 -3.79
C HIS A 122 12.14 22.98 -3.37
N ILE A 123 11.52 23.42 -2.28
CA ILE A 123 10.30 22.80 -1.73
C ILE A 123 9.21 23.84 -1.50
N ALA A 124 7.99 23.39 -1.24
CA ALA A 124 6.88 24.28 -0.87
C ALA A 124 7.17 24.95 0.48
N ALA A 125 6.85 26.24 0.61
CA ALA A 125 7.10 27.02 1.84
C ALA A 125 6.38 26.47 3.09
N GLU A 126 5.21 25.87 2.90
CA GLU A 126 4.45 25.20 3.96
C GLU A 126 5.26 24.02 4.54
N VAL A 127 5.71 23.10 3.67
CA VAL A 127 6.55 21.97 4.03
C VAL A 127 7.87 22.42 4.65
N ALA A 128 8.50 23.46 4.09
CA ALA A 128 9.74 24.00 4.65
C ALA A 128 9.58 24.50 6.08
N ARG A 129 8.42 25.09 6.42
CA ARG A 129 8.15 25.60 7.77
C ARG A 129 8.01 24.46 8.78
N GLU A 130 7.33 23.39 8.40
CA GLU A 130 7.18 22.19 9.24
C GLU A 130 8.54 21.52 9.47
N LEU A 131 9.32 21.34 8.40
CA LEU A 131 10.64 20.73 8.48
C LEU A 131 11.66 21.61 9.23
N GLN A 132 11.49 22.93 9.22
CA GLN A 132 12.33 23.86 9.97
C GLN A 132 12.03 23.79 11.48
N ASP A 133 10.76 23.63 11.86
CA ASP A 133 10.35 23.51 13.27
C ASP A 133 11.01 22.31 13.97
N VAL A 134 11.14 21.20 13.23
CA VAL A 134 11.81 19.98 13.70
C VAL A 134 13.33 19.97 13.43
N GLY A 135 13.89 21.05 12.87
CA GLY A 135 15.33 21.19 12.62
C GLY A 135 15.89 20.32 11.49
N LEU A 136 15.03 19.81 10.60
CA LEU A 136 15.43 18.97 9.47
C LEU A 136 15.92 19.77 8.26
N VAL A 137 15.48 21.02 8.13
CA VAL A 137 15.91 21.92 7.05
C VAL A 137 16.17 23.33 7.55
N SER A 138 17.01 24.07 6.84
CA SER A 138 17.27 25.49 7.07
C SER A 138 16.96 26.29 5.81
N VAL A 139 16.09 27.29 5.92
CA VAL A 139 15.72 28.16 4.80
C VAL A 139 16.89 29.10 4.46
N CYS A 140 17.23 29.20 3.18
CA CYS A 140 18.29 30.07 2.65
C CYS A 140 17.81 31.50 2.40
#